data_AF-A0A554KWU7-F1
#
_entry.id   AF-A0A554KWU7-F1
#
_cell.length_a   1.000
_cell.length_b   1.000
_cell.length_c   1.000
_cell.angle_alpha   90.00
_cell.angle_beta   90.00
_cell.angle_gamma   90.00
#
_symmetry.space_group_name_H-M   'P 1'
#
loop_
_entity.id
_entity.type
_entity.pdbx_description
1 polymer ?
#
loop_
_entity_poly.entity_id
_entity_poly.type
_entity_poly.pdbx_seq_one_letter_code
_entity_poly.pdbx_strand_id
1 'polypeptide(L)'
;MPNNHCDAWWDLIFDNNNRGKIYDQFNRERAELIEHLEHCDICKNVIGQIEPLSTFMDIDELASLTPEEFAILIRELYSNARGLVFEDDAVNMDHD
;
A
#
# COMPACT_ATOMS: atom_id res chain seq x y z
N MET A 1 2.98 13.14 11.51
CA MET A 1 3.50 12.00 10.73
C MET A 1 3.25 10.77 11.59
N PRO A 2 2.90 9.62 11.00
CA PRO A 2 2.90 8.35 11.73
C PRO A 2 4.27 8.17 12.40
N ASN A 3 4.30 7.61 13.62
CA ASN A 3 5.54 7.54 14.40
C ASN A 3 6.38 6.28 14.07
N ASN A 4 5.78 5.30 13.37
CA ASN A 4 6.40 4.04 12.97
C ASN A 4 5.65 3.41 11.78
N HIS A 5 6.18 2.34 11.19
CA HIS A 5 5.58 1.66 10.04
C HIS A 5 4.21 1.03 10.34
N CYS A 6 3.97 0.50 11.55
CA CYS A 6 2.69 -0.06 11.93
C CYS A 6 1.59 1.02 11.95
N ASP A 7 1.89 2.20 12.51
CA ASP A 7 0.96 3.34 12.53
C ASP A 7 0.64 3.78 11.10
N ALA A 8 1.64 3.81 10.21
CA ALA A 8 1.43 4.18 8.81
C ALA A 8 0.55 3.16 8.06
N TRP A 9 0.73 1.87 8.31
CA TRP A 9 -0.16 0.82 7.79
C TRP A 9 -1.57 0.95 8.37
N TRP A 10 -1.71 1.17 9.67
CA TRP A 10 -3.01 1.38 10.30
C TRP A 10 -3.71 2.59 9.70
N ASP A 11 -3.01 3.72 9.61
CA ASP A 11 -3.53 4.97 9.07
C ASP A 11 -3.93 4.80 7.60
N LEU A 12 -3.19 4.03 6.79
CA LEU A 12 -3.55 3.76 5.38
C LEU A 12 -4.94 3.14 5.27
N ILE A 13 -5.26 2.26 6.21
CA ILE A 13 -6.41 1.35 6.13
C ILE A 13 -7.63 1.99 6.76
N PHE A 14 -7.43 2.62 7.91
CA PHE A 14 -8.53 3.04 8.77
C PHE A 14 -8.68 4.57 8.86
N ASP A 15 -7.64 5.38 8.60
CA ASP A 15 -7.71 6.86 8.66
C ASP A 15 -7.69 7.53 7.27
N ASN A 16 -8.64 8.44 7.04
CA ASN A 16 -8.77 9.16 5.77
C ASN A 16 -7.93 10.44 5.67
N ASN A 17 -7.37 10.92 6.77
CA ASN A 17 -6.89 12.30 6.82
C ASN A 17 -5.42 12.50 6.44
N ASN A 18 -4.65 11.41 6.23
CA ASN A 18 -3.19 11.50 6.10
C ASN A 18 -2.59 10.78 4.88
N ARG A 19 -3.42 10.42 3.90
CA ARG A 19 -3.04 9.67 2.70
C ARG A 19 -1.69 10.11 2.07
N GLY A 20 -1.55 11.39 1.74
CA GLY A 20 -0.32 11.90 1.10
C GLY A 20 0.95 11.69 1.92
N LYS A 21 0.86 11.86 3.25
CA LYS A 21 2.01 11.68 4.14
C LYS A 21 2.42 10.21 4.27
N ILE A 22 1.46 9.30 4.20
CA ILE A 22 1.69 7.85 4.26
C ILE A 22 2.41 7.40 2.99
N TYR A 23 1.95 7.86 1.81
CA TYR A 23 2.65 7.59 0.55
C TYR A 23 4.08 8.12 0.53
N ASP A 24 4.27 9.36 0.97
CA ASP A 24 5.61 9.97 1.02
C ASP A 24 6.54 9.18 1.95
N GLN A 25 6.02 8.68 3.07
CA GLN A 25 6.78 7.85 4.01
C GLN A 25 7.13 6.49 3.39
N PHE A 26 6.16 5.76 2.85
CA PHE A 26 6.39 4.44 2.25
C PHE A 26 7.34 4.47 1.06
N ASN A 27 7.30 5.54 0.25
CA ASN A 27 8.26 5.70 -0.85
C ASN A 27 9.67 6.04 -0.35
N ARG A 28 9.79 6.85 0.70
CA ARG A 28 11.09 7.26 1.26
C ARG A 28 11.76 6.13 2.02
N GLU A 29 10.99 5.36 2.76
CA GLU A 29 11.45 4.32 3.68
C GLU A 29 11.19 2.92 3.11
N ARG A 30 11.08 2.79 1.77
CA ARG A 30 10.67 1.54 1.11
C ARG A 30 11.47 0.32 1.57
N ALA A 31 12.80 0.42 1.63
CA ALA A 31 13.66 -0.68 2.04
C ALA A 31 13.41 -1.10 3.50
N GLU A 32 13.31 -0.13 4.40
CA GLU A 32 13.02 -0.35 5.83
C GLU A 32 11.59 -0.91 6.02
N LEU A 33 10.63 -0.47 5.21
CA LEU A 33 9.27 -0.98 5.23
C LEU A 33 9.20 -2.45 4.82
N ILE A 34 9.94 -2.84 3.78
CA ILE A 34 9.98 -4.24 3.31
C ILE A 34 10.62 -5.12 4.39
N GLU A 35 11.76 -4.72 4.93
CA GLU A 35 12.42 -5.42 6.05
C GLU A 35 11.49 -5.50 7.27
N HIS A 36 10.76 -4.42 7.59
CA HIS A 36 9.79 -4.42 8.67
C HIS A 36 8.65 -5.41 8.42
N LEU A 37 8.16 -5.50 7.18
CA LEU A 37 7.11 -6.45 6.81
C LEU A 37 7.58 -7.89 6.96
N GLU A 38 8.86 -8.23 6.72
CA GLU A 38 9.38 -9.59 6.95
C GLU A 38 9.14 -10.08 8.37
N HIS A 39 9.21 -9.18 9.34
CA HIS A 39 9.19 -9.49 10.78
C HIS A 39 7.92 -9.04 11.52
N CYS A 40 7.03 -8.29 10.88
CA CYS A 40 5.83 -7.75 11.54
C CYS A 40 4.56 -8.51 11.16
N ASP A 41 4.24 -9.57 11.92
CA ASP A 41 3.02 -10.37 11.74
C ASP A 41 1.73 -9.55 11.84
N ILE A 42 1.73 -8.47 12.63
CA ILE A 42 0.59 -7.56 12.75
C ILE A 42 0.33 -6.86 11.41
N CYS A 43 1.36 -6.27 10.80
CA CYS A 43 1.25 -5.62 9.49
C CYS A 43 0.84 -6.63 8.40
N LYS A 44 1.42 -7.84 8.39
CA LYS A 44 0.99 -8.91 7.47
C LYS A 44 -0.50 -9.22 7.63
N ASN A 45 -0.97 -9.47 8.85
CA ASN A 45 -2.37 -9.79 9.10
C ASN A 45 -3.32 -8.66 8.71
N VAL A 46 -2.90 -7.42 8.91
CA VAL A 46 -3.67 -6.21 8.58
C VAL A 46 -3.77 -6.02 7.06
N ILE A 47 -2.66 -6.19 6.33
CA ILE A 47 -2.66 -6.19 4.85
C ILE A 47 -3.51 -7.35 4.32
N GLY A 48 -3.38 -8.53 4.91
CA GLY A 48 -4.13 -9.74 4.55
C GLY A 48 -5.65 -9.65 4.71
N GLN A 49 -6.15 -8.69 5.50
CA GLN A 49 -7.59 -8.42 5.64
C GLN A 49 -8.16 -7.59 4.50
N ILE A 50 -7.31 -6.83 3.79
CA ILE A 50 -7.70 -5.94 2.69
C ILE A 50 -7.63 -6.68 1.37
N GLU A 51 -6.56 -7.44 1.22
CA GLU A 51 -6.31 -8.26 0.06
C GLU A 51 -5.75 -9.59 0.55
N PRO A 52 -6.31 -10.74 0.13
CA PRO A 52 -5.77 -12.02 0.54
C PRO A 52 -4.30 -12.09 0.13
N LEU A 53 -3.39 -12.10 1.11
CA LEU A 53 -1.94 -12.19 0.90
C LEU A 53 -1.55 -13.35 -0.03
N SER A 54 -2.39 -14.38 -0.13
CA SER A 54 -2.23 -15.54 -1.00
C SER A 54 -2.31 -15.23 -2.51
N THR A 55 -2.78 -14.05 -2.91
CA THR A 55 -3.01 -13.75 -4.33
C THR A 55 -1.81 -13.08 -5.00
N PHE A 56 -0.95 -12.36 -4.26
CA PHE A 56 0.08 -11.50 -4.87
C PHE A 56 1.35 -11.18 -4.07
N MET A 57 1.56 -11.68 -2.85
CA MET A 57 2.71 -11.22 -2.05
C MET A 57 3.42 -12.35 -1.31
N ASP A 58 4.43 -12.92 -1.96
CA ASP A 58 5.64 -13.25 -1.21
C ASP A 58 6.38 -11.93 -0.88
N ILE A 59 7.00 -11.83 0.29
CA ILE A 59 7.69 -10.58 0.67
C ILE A 59 8.92 -10.34 -0.22
N ASP A 60 9.49 -11.43 -0.75
CA ASP A 60 10.52 -11.39 -1.78
C ASP A 60 10.02 -10.70 -3.08
N GLU A 61 8.73 -10.80 -3.40
CA GLU A 61 8.13 -10.11 -4.54
C GLU A 61 8.03 -8.60 -4.29
N LEU A 62 7.70 -8.17 -3.06
CA LEU A 62 7.70 -6.75 -2.67
C LEU A 62 9.08 -6.09 -2.82
N ALA A 63 10.13 -6.83 -2.45
CA ALA A 63 11.52 -6.40 -2.64
C ALA A 63 11.89 -6.25 -4.11
N SER A 64 11.33 -7.10 -4.97
CA SER A 64 11.60 -7.09 -6.40
C SER A 64 10.91 -5.96 -7.17
N LEU A 65 9.87 -5.34 -6.60
CA LEU A 65 9.14 -4.26 -7.26
C LEU A 65 10.05 -3.06 -7.57
N THR A 66 9.78 -2.39 -8.69
CA THR A 66 10.29 -1.05 -8.94
C THR A 66 9.58 -0.04 -8.01
N PRO A 67 10.14 1.18 -7.81
CA PRO A 67 9.45 2.22 -7.04
C PRO A 67 8.05 2.55 -7.59
N GLU A 68 7.85 2.46 -8.90
CA GLU A 68 6.56 2.73 -9.55
C GLU A 68 5.55 1.62 -9.26
N GLU A 69 5.93 0.36 -9.43
CA GLU A 69 5.08 -0.79 -9.09
C GLU A 69 4.74 -0.82 -7.60
N PHE A 70 5.71 -0.50 -6.74
CA PHE A 70 5.47 -0.39 -5.31
C PHE A 70 4.45 0.71 -4.99
N ALA A 71 4.54 1.87 -5.64
CA ALA A 71 3.57 2.95 -5.47
C ALA A 71 2.16 2.58 -5.97
N ILE A 72 2.06 1.80 -7.06
CA ILE A 72 0.79 1.25 -7.56
C ILE A 72 0.19 0.30 -6.53
N LEU A 73 0.97 -0.64 -5.99
CA LEU A 73 0.51 -1.57 -4.96
C LEU A 73 -0.05 -0.85 -3.73
N ILE A 74 0.64 0.16 -3.20
CA ILE A 74 0.12 0.93 -2.05
C ILE A 74 -1.20 1.63 -2.41
N ARG A 75 -1.38 2.06 -3.67
CA ARG A 75 -2.66 2.62 -4.14
C ARG A 75 -3.75 1.58 -4.18
N GLU A 76 -3.48 0.39 -4.70
CA GLU A 76 -4.44 -0.71 -4.73
C GLU A 76 -4.87 -1.12 -3.32
N LEU A 77 -3.90 -1.30 -2.40
CA LEU A 77 -4.19 -1.60 -0.99
C LEU A 77 -5.06 -0.52 -0.34
N TYR A 78 -4.77 0.76 -0.56
CA TYR A 78 -5.62 1.84 -0.09
C TYR A 78 -7.03 1.77 -0.70
N SER A 79 -7.12 1.54 -2.01
CA SER A 79 -8.39 1.43 -2.77
C SER A 79 -9.28 0.32 -2.20
N ASN A 80 -8.69 -0.86 -2.04
CA ASN A 80 -9.32 -2.06 -1.48
C ASN A 80 -9.75 -1.82 -0.03
N ALA A 81 -8.87 -1.23 0.80
CA ALA A 81 -9.17 -0.95 2.21
C ALA A 81 -10.36 0.01 2.38
N ARG A 82 -10.48 0.99 1.48
CA ARG A 82 -11.54 2.00 1.53
C ARG A 82 -12.82 1.57 0.81
N GLY A 83 -12.83 0.45 0.09
CA GLY A 83 -13.90 0.09 -0.83
C GLY A 83 -14.07 1.13 -1.95
N LEU A 84 -12.98 1.85 -2.28
CA LEU A 84 -12.93 2.85 -3.34
C LEU A 84 -12.35 2.17 -4.56
N VAL A 85 -13.14 1.98 -5.61
CA VAL A 85 -12.58 1.65 -6.93
C VAL A 85 -11.88 2.92 -7.42
N PHE A 86 -10.56 2.91 -7.55
CA PHE A 86 -9.91 3.91 -8.38
C PHE A 86 -10.25 3.52 -9.81
N GLU A 87 -11.17 4.26 -10.42
CA GLU A 87 -11.33 4.22 -11.86
C GLU A 87 -9.98 4.67 -12.42
N ASP A 88 -9.27 3.76 -13.07
CA ASP A 88 -8.10 4.09 -13.87
C ASP A 88 -8.47 5.26 -14.78
N ASP A 89 -7.88 6.42 -14.55
CA ASP A 89 -7.93 7.60 -15.43
C ASP A 89 -7.23 7.33 -16.80
N ALA A 90 -7.21 6.07 -17.27
CA ALA A 90 -6.64 5.64 -18.53
C ALA A 90 -7.68 5.43 -19.65
N VAL A 91 -8.98 5.57 -19.38
CA VAL A 91 -10.02 5.40 -20.42
C VAL A 91 -11.05 6.52 -20.36
N ASN A 92 -10.65 7.71 -20.81
CA ASN A 92 -11.56 8.68 -21.42
C ASN A 92 -10.82 9.46 -22.51
N MET A 93 -10.42 8.75 -23.57
CA MET A 93 -10.29 9.32 -24.91
C MET A 93 -11.32 8.65 -25.82
N ASP A 94 -12.60 8.80 -25.47
CA ASP A 94 -13.65 8.92 -26.47
C ASP A 94 -14.31 10.27 -26.21
N HIS A 95 -13.93 11.24 -27.03
CA HIS A 95 -14.67 12.47 -27.20
C HIS A 95 -14.65 12.79 -28.69
N ASP A 96 -15.74 12.37 -29.34
CA ASP A 96 -16.34 12.82 -30.61
C ASP A 96 -15.47 13.56 -31.65
#